data_AF-U9TM82-F1
#
_entry.id   AF-U9TM82-F1
#
_cell.length_a   1.000
_cell.length_b   1.000
_cell.length_c   1.000
_cell.angle_alpha   90.00
_cell.angle_beta   90.00
_cell.angle_gamma   90.00
#
_symmetry.space_group_name_H-M   'P 1'
#
loop_
_entity.id
_entity.type
_entity.pdbx_description
1 polymer ?
#
loop_
_entity_poly.entity_id
_entity_poly.type
_entity_poly.pdbx_seq_one_letter_code
_entity_poly.pdbx_strand_id
1 'polypeptide(L)'
;MDATLLQDLTEYGKDKNKGVMMAARSLIGLFREINPELLKRKDRGKIASMNLKDFKPLQYGEVRAMERIEGIELLEEYKKQSSLGDDEHKDEWAEWEIASDDSSGEEGWIDVPSDDDQDIVVSDSSDEEIDKNNVDVNEKNVNEEKVSTLATTQLLTPADFAKLNELKLEHKTEQIVDGGKRKRSSTQQNEPSDIIDVNTITGPRKKAKQDYEERIESIKAGREGREKYGSSKGKKVEGASTTNKEKARNKAFMMVIHKKNVLHKKKMSLREKQIQLTNRVNNKRKSRKK
;
A
#
# COMPACT_ATOMS: atom_id res chain seq x y z
N MET A 1 -5.82 8.97 -26.05
CA MET A 1 -6.46 7.73 -25.56
C MET A 1 -7.42 8.11 -24.45
N ASP A 2 -8.72 7.96 -24.69
CA ASP A 2 -9.73 8.36 -23.72
C ASP A 2 -9.90 7.31 -22.63
N ALA A 3 -10.34 7.74 -21.44
CA ALA A 3 -10.53 6.84 -20.30
C ALA A 3 -11.51 5.69 -20.62
N THR A 4 -12.56 5.97 -21.39
CA THR A 4 -13.58 4.99 -21.80
C THR A 4 -13.01 3.93 -22.73
N LEU A 5 -12.27 4.36 -23.75
CA LEU A 5 -11.62 3.49 -24.72
C LEU A 5 -10.55 2.62 -24.05
N LEU A 6 -9.72 3.20 -23.18
CA LEU A 6 -8.73 2.45 -22.41
C LEU A 6 -9.41 1.36 -21.58
N GLN A 7 -10.50 1.70 -20.89
CA GLN A 7 -11.21 0.76 -20.04
C GLN A 7 -11.82 -0.42 -20.81
N ASP A 8 -12.30 -0.18 -22.02
CA ASP A 8 -12.79 -1.24 -22.92
C ASP A 8 -11.65 -2.17 -23.35
N LEU A 9 -10.51 -1.60 -23.76
CA LEU A 9 -9.33 -2.38 -24.16
C LEU A 9 -8.75 -3.23 -23.01
N THR A 10 -8.72 -2.69 -21.79
CA THR A 10 -8.22 -3.44 -20.61
C THR A 10 -9.13 -4.59 -20.20
N GLU A 11 -10.41 -4.59 -20.59
CA GLU A 11 -11.36 -5.65 -20.25
C GLU A 11 -10.98 -7.00 -20.89
N TYR A 12 -10.36 -6.95 -22.06
CA TYR A 12 -9.83 -8.09 -22.79
C TYR A 12 -8.58 -8.74 -22.14
N GLY A 13 -8.15 -8.29 -20.95
CA GLY A 13 -7.05 -8.89 -20.18
C GLY A 13 -7.27 -10.34 -19.73
N LYS A 14 -8.50 -10.87 -19.89
CA LYS A 14 -8.90 -12.27 -19.60
C LYS A 14 -9.43 -13.02 -20.83
N ASP A 15 -9.17 -12.50 -22.03
CA ASP A 15 -9.64 -13.12 -23.26
C ASP A 15 -9.04 -14.50 -23.53
N LYS A 16 -9.73 -15.26 -24.38
CA LYS A 16 -9.24 -16.56 -24.86
C LYS A 16 -7.99 -16.42 -25.75
N ASN A 17 -7.91 -15.33 -26.52
CA ASN A 17 -6.81 -15.09 -27.44
C ASN A 17 -5.58 -14.57 -26.69
N LYS A 18 -4.49 -15.34 -26.71
CA LYS A 18 -3.26 -14.98 -25.99
C LYS A 18 -2.64 -13.67 -26.47
N GLY A 19 -2.69 -13.38 -27.77
CA GLY A 19 -2.20 -12.11 -28.33
C GLY A 19 -2.94 -10.89 -27.77
N VAL A 20 -4.28 -10.93 -27.84
CA VAL A 20 -5.14 -9.87 -27.29
C VAL A 20 -4.94 -9.73 -25.78
N MET A 21 -4.86 -10.86 -25.06
CA MET A 21 -4.58 -10.87 -23.63
C MET A 21 -3.24 -10.22 -23.27
N MET A 22 -2.17 -10.51 -24.01
CA MET A 22 -0.85 -9.92 -23.77
C MET A 22 -0.84 -8.42 -24.08
N ALA A 23 -1.49 -8.00 -25.17
CA ALA A 23 -1.62 -6.59 -25.52
C ALA A 23 -2.41 -5.78 -24.47
N ALA A 24 -3.53 -6.32 -23.98
CA ALA A 24 -4.29 -5.68 -22.91
C ALA A 24 -3.47 -5.58 -21.61
N ARG A 25 -2.69 -6.63 -21.28
CA ARG A 25 -1.82 -6.63 -20.09
C ARG A 25 -0.62 -5.69 -20.22
N SER A 26 -0.02 -5.55 -21.40
CA SER A 26 1.05 -4.58 -21.62
C SER A 26 0.54 -3.15 -21.51
N LEU A 27 -0.66 -2.86 -22.02
CA LEU A 27 -1.33 -1.57 -21.86
C LEU A 27 -1.60 -1.27 -20.37
N ILE A 28 -2.10 -2.25 -19.61
CA ILE A 28 -2.27 -2.12 -18.15
C ILE A 28 -0.93 -1.82 -17.47
N GLY A 29 0.16 -2.47 -17.87
CA GLY A 29 1.51 -2.22 -17.35
C GLY A 29 1.97 -0.78 -17.58
N LEU A 30 1.92 -0.34 -18.84
CA LEU A 30 2.33 1.00 -19.25
C LEU A 30 1.57 2.10 -18.50
N PHE A 31 0.24 1.98 -18.41
CA PHE A 31 -0.55 2.99 -17.72
C PHE A 31 -0.51 2.89 -16.18
N ARG A 32 0.04 1.81 -15.59
CA ARG A 32 0.38 1.84 -14.16
C ARG A 32 1.55 2.79 -13.86
N GLU A 33 2.43 3.00 -14.82
CA GLU A 33 3.61 3.86 -14.72
C GLU A 33 3.30 5.29 -15.19
N ILE A 34 2.62 5.42 -16.34
CA ILE A 34 2.36 6.73 -16.96
C ILE A 34 1.18 7.46 -16.33
N ASN A 35 0.04 6.80 -16.11
CA ASN A 35 -1.13 7.44 -15.50
C ASN A 35 -2.11 6.41 -14.90
N PRO A 36 -1.95 6.05 -13.61
CA PRO A 36 -2.79 5.04 -12.97
C PRO A 36 -4.22 5.49 -12.67
N GLU A 37 -4.56 6.78 -12.82
CA GLU A 37 -5.93 7.28 -12.60
C GLU A 37 -6.90 6.81 -13.67
N LEU A 38 -6.44 6.72 -14.93
CA LEU A 38 -7.25 6.29 -16.07
C LEU A 38 -7.69 4.82 -15.97
N LEU A 39 -6.96 4.01 -15.19
CA LEU A 39 -7.30 2.62 -14.95
C LEU A 39 -8.40 2.48 -13.91
N LYS A 40 -9.25 1.47 -14.09
CA LYS A 40 -10.18 1.01 -13.03
C LYS A 40 -9.37 0.52 -11.83
N ARG A 41 -9.92 0.66 -10.62
CA ARG A 41 -9.27 0.22 -9.36
C ARG A 41 -8.82 -1.25 -9.36
N LYS A 42 -9.46 -2.11 -10.16
CA LYS A 42 -9.10 -3.52 -10.30
C LYS A 42 -7.72 -3.71 -10.94
N ASP A 43 -7.38 -2.83 -11.87
CA ASP A 43 -6.24 -3.00 -12.78
C ASP A 43 -5.02 -2.17 -12.35
N ARG A 44 -5.17 -1.24 -11.41
CA ARG A 44 -4.07 -0.43 -10.83
C ARG A 44 -3.03 -1.27 -10.07
N GLY A 45 -3.38 -2.44 -9.55
CA GLY A 45 -2.49 -3.21 -8.68
C GLY A 45 -2.19 -2.51 -7.35
N LYS A 46 -1.25 -3.05 -6.55
CA LYS A 46 -0.94 -2.51 -5.22
C LYS A 46 -0.04 -1.28 -5.31
N ILE A 47 1.05 -1.37 -6.06
CA ILE A 47 2.07 -0.33 -6.17
C ILE A 47 1.47 0.96 -6.76
N ALA A 48 0.81 0.86 -7.92
CA ALA A 48 0.21 2.05 -8.54
C ALA A 48 -0.95 2.63 -7.72
N SER A 49 -1.65 1.80 -6.90
CA SER A 49 -2.67 2.32 -5.99
C SER A 49 -2.11 3.08 -4.78
N MET A 50 -0.88 2.76 -4.37
CA MET A 50 -0.15 3.47 -3.32
C MET A 50 0.40 4.79 -3.87
N ASN A 51 1.07 4.71 -5.02
CA ASN A 51 1.66 5.87 -5.69
C ASN A 51 0.62 6.85 -6.23
N LEU A 52 -0.65 6.47 -6.35
CA LEU A 52 -1.73 7.36 -6.81
C LEU A 52 -1.86 8.63 -5.97
N LYS A 53 -1.49 8.58 -4.69
CA LYS A 53 -1.58 9.75 -3.80
C LYS A 53 -0.59 10.84 -4.18
N ASP A 54 0.58 10.43 -4.65
CA ASP A 54 1.72 11.30 -4.95
C ASP A 54 1.85 11.53 -6.47
N PHE A 55 1.00 10.87 -7.26
CA PHE A 55 1.02 10.93 -8.71
C PHE A 55 0.25 12.15 -9.22
N LYS A 56 0.94 13.03 -9.96
CA LYS A 56 0.37 14.13 -10.72
C LYS A 56 0.53 13.84 -12.23
N PRO A 57 -0.55 13.83 -13.03
CA PRO A 57 -0.43 13.61 -14.47
C PRO A 57 0.30 14.78 -15.13
N LEU A 58 1.27 14.48 -16.00
CA LEU A 58 1.94 15.48 -16.82
C LEU A 58 0.96 16.09 -17.81
N GLN A 59 1.01 17.42 -17.96
CA GLN A 59 0.34 18.10 -19.06
C GLN A 59 1.11 17.94 -20.36
N TYR A 60 0.43 18.15 -21.49
CA TYR A 60 1.08 18.11 -22.79
C TYR A 60 2.19 19.17 -22.87
N GLY A 61 3.41 18.75 -23.22
CA GLY A 61 4.58 19.64 -23.28
C GLY A 61 5.28 19.87 -21.93
N GLU A 62 4.79 19.32 -20.82
CA GLU A 62 5.46 19.41 -19.53
C GLU A 62 6.63 18.42 -19.47
N VAL A 63 7.84 18.93 -19.26
CA VAL A 63 9.04 18.11 -19.01
C VAL A 63 9.14 17.84 -17.52
N ARG A 64 9.32 16.57 -17.15
CA ARG A 64 9.51 16.18 -15.74
C ARG A 64 10.90 16.60 -15.26
N ALA A 65 11.01 17.80 -14.70
CA ALA A 65 12.22 18.22 -13.99
C ALA A 65 12.24 17.57 -12.60
N MET A 66 13.36 16.94 -12.23
CA MET A 66 13.58 16.51 -10.86
C MET A 66 13.98 17.74 -10.03
N GLU A 67 13.00 18.39 -9.41
CA GLU A 67 13.25 19.53 -8.51
C GLU A 67 13.96 19.11 -7.22
N ARG A 68 13.87 17.82 -6.86
CA ARG A 68 14.38 17.30 -5.58
C ARG A 68 14.96 15.90 -5.73
N ILE A 69 16.03 15.65 -4.97
CA ILE A 69 16.59 14.30 -4.80
C ILE A 69 15.60 13.51 -3.93
N GLU A 70 14.95 12.50 -4.51
CA GLU A 70 14.04 11.61 -3.77
C GLU A 70 14.76 11.06 -2.53
N GLY A 71 14.10 11.06 -1.36
CA GLY A 71 14.64 10.46 -0.13
C GLY A 71 15.76 11.24 0.57
N ILE A 72 16.05 12.47 0.15
CA ILE A 72 17.03 13.33 0.84
C ILE A 72 16.60 13.71 2.27
N GLU A 73 15.30 13.67 2.57
CA GLU A 73 14.76 13.85 3.92
C GLU A 73 15.27 12.79 4.90
N LEU A 74 15.35 11.53 4.44
CA LEU A 74 15.82 10.42 5.27
C LEU A 74 17.29 10.63 5.66
N LEU A 75 18.09 11.14 4.72
CA LEU A 75 19.49 11.47 4.97
C LEU A 75 19.62 12.70 5.89
N GLU A 76 18.75 13.70 5.75
CA GLU A 76 18.70 14.86 6.64
C GLU A 76 18.33 14.48 8.07
N GLU A 77 17.35 13.61 8.25
CA GLU A 77 17.00 13.05 9.56
C GLU A 77 18.14 12.24 10.15
N TYR A 78 18.79 11.39 9.35
CA TYR A 78 19.96 10.61 9.78
C TYR A 78 21.13 11.51 10.20
N LYS A 79 21.50 12.52 9.41
CA LYS A 79 22.59 13.45 9.75
C LYS A 79 22.25 14.30 10.99
N LYS A 80 20.99 14.74 11.15
CA LYS A 80 20.56 15.43 12.38
C LYS A 80 20.63 14.53 13.60
N GLN A 81 20.19 13.27 13.48
CA GLN A 81 20.23 12.30 14.57
C GLN A 81 21.68 11.92 14.94
N SER A 82 22.56 11.80 13.94
CA SER A 82 23.99 11.57 14.14
C SER A 82 24.70 12.80 14.75
N SER A 83 24.38 14.01 14.29
CA SER A 83 24.95 15.27 14.80
C SER A 83 24.50 15.60 16.24
N LEU A 84 23.40 15.01 16.72
CA LEU A 84 22.95 15.13 18.12
C LEU A 84 23.63 14.10 19.04
N GLY A 85 24.38 13.14 18.49
CA GLY A 85 24.94 12.01 19.21
C GLY A 85 26.46 11.86 19.16
N ASP A 86 27.17 12.63 18.34
CA ASP A 86 28.59 12.42 18.14
C ASP A 86 29.33 13.70 17.70
N ASP A 87 30.26 14.15 18.55
CA ASP A 87 31.17 15.28 18.35
C ASP A 87 32.61 14.75 18.10
N GLU A 88 32.77 13.48 17.66
CA GLU A 88 34.09 12.81 17.57
C GLU A 88 34.56 12.35 16.17
N HIS A 89 33.78 12.45 15.09
CA HIS A 89 34.27 12.04 13.76
C HIS A 89 34.56 13.21 12.80
N LYS A 90 35.62 13.96 13.12
CA LYS A 90 36.22 14.99 12.25
C LYS A 90 37.41 14.49 11.41
N ASP A 91 37.73 13.19 11.47
CA ASP A 91 39.02 12.66 11.02
C ASP A 91 38.97 11.77 9.75
N GLU A 92 37.81 11.55 9.11
CA GLU A 92 37.71 10.74 7.88
C GLU A 92 38.16 11.45 6.59
N TRP A 93 38.54 12.73 6.67
CA TRP A 93 39.05 13.50 5.52
C TRP A 93 40.57 13.37 5.31
N ALA A 94 41.29 12.66 6.18
CA ALA A 94 42.74 12.51 6.07
C ALA A 94 43.21 11.35 5.18
N GLU A 95 42.30 10.47 4.74
CA GLU A 95 42.68 9.23 4.02
C GLU A 95 42.64 9.35 2.48
N TRP A 96 42.18 10.49 1.93
CA TRP A 96 42.10 10.71 0.48
C TRP A 96 43.35 11.38 -0.14
N GLU A 97 44.40 11.65 0.65
CA GLU A 97 45.64 12.33 0.20
C GLU A 97 46.84 11.37 0.02
N ILE A 98 46.61 10.08 -0.27
CA ILE A 98 47.69 9.13 -0.61
C ILE A 98 47.32 8.34 -1.86
N ALA A 99 47.61 8.94 -3.03
CA ALA A 99 48.11 8.28 -4.26
C ALA A 99 47.96 9.22 -5.48
N SER A 100 48.66 10.35 -5.45
CA SER A 100 49.08 11.04 -6.68
C SER A 100 50.46 10.51 -7.07
N ASP A 101 50.52 9.32 -7.68
CA ASP A 101 51.71 8.83 -8.38
C ASP A 101 51.31 8.10 -9.68
N ASP A 102 51.65 8.76 -10.77
CA ASP A 102 51.91 8.30 -12.14
C ASP A 102 51.09 7.16 -12.78
N SER A 103 50.16 7.53 -13.66
CA SER A 103 49.98 6.83 -14.93
C SER A 103 49.34 7.75 -15.97
N SER A 104 50.18 8.30 -16.83
CA SER A 104 49.81 8.97 -18.07
C SER A 104 49.17 7.97 -19.04
N GLY A 105 47.84 8.01 -19.15
CA GLY A 105 47.04 7.23 -20.10
C GLY A 105 46.34 8.14 -21.10
N GLU A 106 46.97 8.29 -22.27
CA GLU A 106 46.49 9.02 -23.45
C GLU A 106 45.32 8.26 -24.10
N GLU A 107 44.08 8.67 -23.87
CA GLU A 107 42.92 8.21 -24.67
C GLU A 107 42.05 9.41 -25.07
N GLY A 108 42.12 9.73 -26.36
CA GLY A 108 41.52 10.89 -26.99
C GLY A 108 40.00 10.89 -26.99
N TRP A 109 39.45 12.10 -26.91
CA TRP A 109 38.06 12.38 -27.19
C TRP A 109 37.75 11.99 -28.64
N ILE A 110 36.87 11.02 -28.84
CA ILE A 110 36.35 10.66 -30.16
C ILE A 110 35.40 11.77 -30.60
N ASP A 111 35.80 12.49 -31.65
CA ASP A 111 35.00 13.50 -32.31
C ASP A 111 33.94 12.79 -33.19
N VAL A 112 32.67 13.04 -32.91
CA VAL A 112 31.53 12.48 -33.67
C VAL A 112 31.19 13.50 -34.76
N PRO A 113 31.36 13.16 -36.06
CA PRO A 113 31.00 14.08 -37.13
C PRO A 113 29.48 14.25 -37.17
N SER A 114 29.03 15.46 -36.85
CA SER A 114 27.65 15.90 -37.05
C SER A 114 27.51 16.35 -38.50
N ASP A 115 27.10 15.42 -39.36
CA ASP A 115 26.62 15.69 -40.72
C ASP A 115 25.12 15.41 -40.76
N ASP A 116 24.32 16.47 -40.59
CA ASP A 116 23.00 16.57 -41.22
C ASP A 116 22.55 18.04 -41.19
N ASP A 117 22.84 18.74 -42.29
CA ASP A 117 22.25 20.02 -42.66
C ASP A 117 20.75 19.80 -42.94
N GLN A 118 19.91 19.92 -41.90
CA GLN A 118 18.47 20.09 -42.08
C GLN A 118 18.04 21.46 -41.56
N ASP A 119 17.96 22.40 -42.49
CA ASP A 119 17.33 23.71 -42.34
C ASP A 119 15.89 23.56 -41.80
N ILE A 120 15.69 23.82 -40.51
CA ILE A 120 14.36 23.98 -39.95
C ILE A 120 13.92 25.42 -40.21
N VAL A 121 13.19 25.61 -41.31
CA VAL A 121 12.55 26.88 -41.65
C VAL A 121 11.47 27.20 -40.62
N VAL A 122 11.76 28.20 -39.78
CA VAL A 122 10.80 28.86 -38.89
C VAL A 122 9.81 29.64 -39.76
N SER A 123 8.58 29.14 -39.88
CA SER A 123 7.47 29.88 -40.48
C SER A 123 6.57 30.42 -39.38
N ASP A 124 6.71 31.73 -39.16
CA ASP A 124 5.83 32.60 -38.37
C ASP A 124 4.49 32.81 -39.10
N SER A 125 3.37 32.54 -38.41
CA SER A 125 2.02 32.90 -38.89
C SER A 125 1.01 32.94 -37.73
N SER A 126 0.91 34.12 -37.13
CA SER A 126 -0.32 34.89 -36.83
C SER A 126 -1.61 34.18 -36.37
N ASP A 127 -1.98 34.50 -35.12
CA ASP A 127 -3.22 35.18 -34.71
C ASP A 127 -4.39 34.43 -34.01
N GLU A 128 -4.75 35.01 -32.86
CA GLU A 128 -6.05 35.11 -32.16
C GLU A 128 -6.96 33.87 -31.90
N GLU A 129 -7.14 33.49 -30.63
CA GLU A 129 -8.20 34.04 -29.76
C GLU A 129 -8.17 33.48 -28.32
N ILE A 130 -8.59 34.34 -27.39
CA ILE A 130 -8.62 34.20 -25.94
C ILE A 130 -9.92 33.47 -25.55
N ASP A 131 -9.84 32.48 -24.65
CA ASP A 131 -11.00 32.18 -23.81
C ASP A 131 -10.60 31.85 -22.37
N LYS A 132 -10.99 32.76 -21.47
CA LYS A 132 -10.88 32.66 -20.02
C LYS A 132 -12.19 32.07 -19.52
N ASN A 133 -12.12 31.12 -18.58
CA ASN A 133 -12.97 30.98 -17.38
C ASN A 133 -13.14 29.49 -16.99
N ASN A 134 -12.47 29.04 -15.92
CA ASN A 134 -13.12 28.89 -14.62
C ASN A 134 -12.13 28.34 -13.58
N VAL A 135 -11.89 29.15 -12.56
CA VAL A 135 -11.13 28.82 -11.36
C VAL A 135 -12.10 28.16 -10.39
N ASP A 136 -11.88 26.89 -10.07
CA ASP A 136 -12.53 26.22 -8.93
C ASP A 136 -11.45 25.93 -7.88
N VAL A 137 -11.37 26.84 -6.90
CA VAL A 137 -10.46 26.75 -5.75
C VAL A 137 -10.97 25.63 -4.86
N ASN A 138 -10.33 24.47 -4.93
CA ASN A 138 -10.53 23.40 -3.97
C ASN A 138 -9.29 23.33 -3.09
N GLU A 139 -9.35 24.08 -1.97
CA GLU A 139 -8.38 24.04 -0.87
C GLU A 139 -8.25 22.60 -0.35
N LYS A 140 -7.27 21.87 -0.87
CA LYS A 140 -6.78 20.64 -0.28
C LYS A 140 -5.37 20.95 0.18
N ASN A 141 -5.19 21.00 1.49
CA ASN A 141 -3.93 21.07 2.22
C ASN A 141 -2.77 20.46 1.41
N VAL A 142 -2.08 21.31 0.67
CA VAL A 142 -0.76 21.00 0.15
C VAL A 142 0.11 21.12 1.38
N ASN A 143 0.55 19.99 1.94
CA ASN A 143 1.74 20.02 2.78
C ASN A 143 2.82 20.62 1.89
N GLU A 144 3.13 21.89 2.09
CA GLU A 144 4.25 22.54 1.43
C GLU A 144 5.49 21.71 1.79
N GLU A 145 5.92 20.89 0.84
CA GLU A 145 7.05 19.98 0.98
C GLU A 145 8.26 20.86 1.25
N LYS A 146 8.73 20.85 2.49
CA LYS A 146 9.89 21.64 2.90
C LYS A 146 11.06 21.21 2.02
N VAL A 147 11.51 22.10 1.15
CA VAL A 147 12.75 21.92 0.40
C VAL A 147 13.83 21.60 1.43
N SER A 148 14.49 20.44 1.28
CA SER A 148 15.41 19.93 2.29
C SER A 148 16.58 20.90 2.43
N THR A 149 16.96 21.18 3.67
CA THR A 149 18.03 22.16 3.92
C THR A 149 19.36 21.66 3.35
N LEU A 150 19.59 20.35 3.41
CA LEU A 150 20.80 19.71 2.87
C LEU A 150 20.95 19.88 1.36
N ALA A 151 19.86 19.82 0.59
CA ALA A 151 19.93 19.95 -0.88
C ALA A 151 20.39 21.35 -1.31
N THR A 152 20.12 22.37 -0.49
CA THR A 152 20.48 23.76 -0.79
C THR A 152 21.80 24.21 -0.19
N THR A 153 22.26 23.55 0.87
CA THR A 153 23.43 23.99 1.67
C THR A 153 24.69 23.16 1.44
N GLN A 154 24.58 21.87 1.10
CA GLN A 154 25.72 20.96 1.03
C GLN A 154 25.78 20.18 -0.28
N LEU A 155 27.00 20.01 -0.80
CA LEU A 155 27.28 19.13 -1.92
C LEU A 155 27.36 17.69 -1.41
N LEU A 156 26.60 16.79 -2.03
CA LEU A 156 26.46 15.41 -1.59
C LEU A 156 27.60 14.53 -2.13
N THR A 157 28.23 13.74 -1.26
CA THR A 157 29.36 12.85 -1.62
C THR A 157 28.88 11.48 -2.10
N PRO A 158 29.72 10.67 -2.79
CA PRO A 158 29.36 9.29 -3.15
C PRO A 158 28.97 8.41 -1.96
N ALA A 159 29.60 8.62 -0.80
CA ALA A 159 29.25 7.93 0.45
C ALA A 159 27.84 8.29 0.93
N ASP A 160 27.46 9.57 0.83
CA ASP A 160 26.11 10.02 1.15
C ASP A 160 25.07 9.38 0.21
N PHE A 161 25.36 9.23 -1.08
CA PHE A 161 24.45 8.54 -2.01
C PHE A 161 24.32 7.04 -1.69
N ALA A 162 25.40 6.38 -1.27
CA ALA A 162 25.34 5.00 -0.81
C ALA A 162 24.44 4.87 0.42
N LYS A 163 24.59 5.77 1.41
CA LYS A 163 23.76 5.78 2.61
C LYS A 163 22.29 6.11 2.30
N LEU A 164 22.04 7.05 1.39
CA LEU A 164 20.71 7.40 0.91
C LEU A 164 20.02 6.18 0.27
N ASN A 165 20.75 5.41 -0.52
CA ASN A 165 20.23 4.18 -1.12
C ASN A 165 19.88 3.11 -0.07
N GLU A 166 20.72 2.93 0.95
CA GLU A 166 20.44 2.03 2.08
C GLU A 166 19.16 2.43 2.81
N LEU A 167 19.05 3.70 3.24
CA LEU A 167 17.86 4.23 3.94
C LEU A 167 16.59 4.11 3.07
N LYS A 168 16.71 4.33 1.75
CA LYS A 168 15.60 4.10 0.81
C LYS A 168 15.16 2.65 0.77
N LEU A 169 16.10 1.70 0.80
CA LEU A 169 15.77 0.28 0.81
C LEU A 169 15.07 -0.11 2.11
N GLU A 170 15.61 0.32 3.26
CA GLU A 170 15.00 0.10 4.57
C GLU A 170 13.56 0.62 4.61
N HIS A 171 13.35 1.90 4.29
CA HIS A 171 12.01 2.50 4.31
C HIS A 171 11.05 1.82 3.32
N LYS A 172 11.52 1.40 2.13
CA LYS A 172 10.70 0.60 1.20
C LYS A 172 10.32 -0.76 1.81
N THR A 173 11.23 -1.43 2.49
CA THR A 173 10.94 -2.71 3.15
C THR A 173 9.91 -2.55 4.26
N GLU A 174 10.04 -1.51 5.10
CA GLU A 174 9.08 -1.17 6.15
C GLU A 174 7.68 -0.93 5.59
N GLN A 175 7.55 -0.09 4.54
CA GLN A 175 6.26 0.15 3.89
C GLN A 175 5.61 -1.13 3.33
N ILE A 176 6.40 -2.04 2.78
CA ILE A 176 5.91 -3.31 2.25
C ILE A 176 5.41 -4.22 3.40
N VAL A 177 6.18 -4.28 4.49
CA VAL A 177 5.88 -5.09 5.68
C VAL A 177 4.61 -4.59 6.38
N ASP A 178 4.50 -3.28 6.60
CA ASP A 178 3.34 -2.65 7.26
C ASP A 178 2.08 -2.63 6.36
N GLY A 179 2.27 -2.59 5.04
CA GLY A 179 1.18 -2.73 4.07
C GLY A 179 0.55 -4.13 4.04
N GLY A 180 1.17 -5.14 4.69
CA GLY A 180 0.54 -6.41 4.99
C GLY A 180 -0.22 -6.30 6.31
N LYS A 181 -1.49 -6.75 6.36
CA LYS A 181 -2.37 -6.71 7.56
C LYS A 181 -1.89 -7.55 8.76
N ARG A 182 -0.59 -7.70 8.98
CA ARG A 182 0.01 -8.21 10.19
C ARG A 182 0.69 -7.04 10.86
N LYS A 183 -0.10 -6.31 11.65
CA LYS A 183 0.44 -5.45 12.70
C LYS A 183 1.33 -6.36 13.56
N ARG A 184 2.65 -6.37 13.32
CA ARG A 184 3.57 -6.85 14.34
C ARG A 184 3.40 -5.85 15.48
N SER A 185 3.06 -6.34 16.65
CA SER A 185 3.06 -5.51 17.85
C SER A 185 4.43 -4.85 17.94
N SER A 186 4.45 -3.52 17.81
CA SER A 186 5.60 -2.65 18.01
C SER A 186 6.00 -2.63 19.49
N THR A 187 6.39 -3.80 20.00
CA THR A 187 6.89 -4.02 21.37
C THR A 187 8.30 -4.61 21.30
N GLN A 188 9.08 -4.15 20.33
CA GLN A 188 10.52 -4.33 20.27
C GLN A 188 11.12 -2.95 20.02
N GLN A 189 10.84 -2.03 20.93
CA GLN A 189 11.69 -0.87 21.16
C GLN A 189 12.35 -1.15 22.51
N ASN A 190 13.69 -1.16 22.51
CA ASN A 190 14.58 -1.33 23.67
C ASN A 190 14.99 -2.78 24.02
N GLU A 191 15.71 -3.45 23.12
CA GLU A 191 16.67 -4.49 23.53
C GLU A 191 18.04 -4.12 22.93
N PRO A 192 19.16 -4.32 23.65
CA PRO A 192 20.49 -4.03 23.13
C PRO A 192 20.75 -4.82 21.84
N SER A 193 21.53 -4.23 20.92
CA SER A 193 21.85 -4.73 19.57
C SER A 193 22.43 -6.16 19.51
N ASP A 194 22.79 -6.72 20.66
CA ASP A 194 23.53 -7.98 20.76
C ASP A 194 22.63 -9.23 20.82
N ILE A 195 21.31 -9.08 21.04
CA ILE A 195 20.38 -10.23 21.10
C ILE A 195 19.41 -10.17 19.91
N ILE A 196 19.83 -10.78 18.80
CA ILE A 196 18.99 -10.95 17.62
C ILE A 196 18.03 -12.12 17.85
N ASP A 197 16.72 -11.85 17.82
CA ASP A 197 15.69 -12.90 17.86
C ASP A 197 15.84 -13.84 16.65
N VAL A 198 15.92 -15.15 16.91
CA VAL A 198 16.00 -16.21 15.88
C VAL A 198 14.86 -16.11 14.87
N ASN A 199 13.69 -15.61 15.29
CA ASN A 199 12.55 -15.40 14.40
C ASN A 199 12.77 -14.26 13.39
N THR A 200 13.63 -13.29 13.71
CA THR A 200 14.01 -12.19 12.80
C THR A 200 14.91 -12.71 11.68
N ILE A 201 15.86 -13.61 12.00
CA ILE A 201 16.77 -14.23 11.03
C ILE A 201 16.04 -15.23 10.13
N THR A 202 15.14 -16.04 10.70
CA THR A 202 14.55 -17.20 9.99
C THR A 202 13.30 -16.87 9.16
N GLY A 203 12.77 -15.64 9.29
CA GLY A 203 11.63 -15.14 8.52
C GLY A 203 10.29 -15.81 8.85
N PRO A 204 9.19 -15.44 8.16
CA PRO A 204 7.86 -15.98 8.43
C PRO A 204 7.74 -17.45 8.00
N ARG A 205 7.96 -18.36 8.95
CA ARG A 205 7.75 -19.81 8.76
C ARG A 205 6.32 -20.23 9.10
N LYS A 206 5.89 -21.34 8.50
CA LYS A 206 4.67 -22.02 8.94
C LYS A 206 4.92 -22.57 10.34
N LYS A 207 3.97 -22.39 11.27
CA LYS A 207 4.06 -23.00 12.60
C LYS A 207 4.26 -24.50 12.45
N ALA A 208 5.22 -25.07 13.19
CA ALA A 208 5.42 -26.51 13.23
C ALA A 208 4.13 -27.20 13.70
N LYS A 209 3.92 -28.45 13.27
CA LYS A 209 2.84 -29.27 13.81
C LYS A 209 3.19 -29.55 15.26
N GLN A 210 2.26 -29.26 16.17
CA GLN A 210 2.43 -29.59 17.58
C GLN A 210 2.52 -31.10 17.77
N ASP A 211 3.48 -31.52 18.58
CA ASP A 211 3.59 -32.89 19.04
C ASP A 211 2.39 -33.27 19.92
N TYR A 212 2.20 -34.56 20.13
CA TYR A 212 1.04 -35.06 20.88
C TYR A 212 0.99 -34.50 22.31
N GLU A 213 2.16 -34.33 22.93
CA GLU A 213 2.33 -33.78 24.27
C GLU A 213 1.93 -32.31 24.34
N GLU A 214 2.50 -31.46 23.47
CA GLU A 214 2.14 -30.04 23.35
C GLU A 214 0.65 -29.84 23.04
N ARG A 215 0.08 -30.73 22.22
CA ARG A 215 -1.36 -30.73 21.93
C ARG A 215 -2.17 -31.04 23.18
N ILE A 216 -1.77 -32.03 23.97
CA ILE A 216 -2.44 -32.34 25.24
C ILE A 216 -2.32 -31.18 26.22
N GLU A 217 -1.17 -30.54 26.32
CA GLU A 217 -0.93 -29.40 27.21
C GLU A 217 -1.79 -28.20 26.82
N SER A 218 -1.85 -27.84 25.54
CA SER A 218 -2.75 -26.79 25.07
C SER A 218 -4.23 -27.11 25.34
N ILE A 219 -4.63 -28.39 25.24
CA ILE A 219 -5.98 -28.84 25.59
C ILE A 219 -6.22 -28.74 27.10
N LYS A 220 -5.23 -29.10 27.93
CA LYS A 220 -5.30 -29.01 29.40
C LYS A 220 -5.38 -27.56 29.86
N ALA A 221 -4.50 -26.70 29.36
CA ALA A 221 -4.51 -25.26 29.61
C ALA A 221 -5.85 -24.62 29.19
N GLY A 222 -6.41 -25.03 28.04
CA GLY A 222 -7.74 -24.59 27.61
C GLY A 222 -8.91 -25.13 28.45
N ARG A 223 -8.66 -26.06 29.38
CA ARG A 223 -9.64 -26.64 30.31
C ARG A 223 -9.45 -26.16 31.75
N GLU A 224 -8.37 -25.44 32.06
CA GLU A 224 -8.17 -24.81 33.37
C GLU A 224 -9.31 -23.80 33.61
N GLY A 225 -10.16 -24.08 34.60
CA GLY A 225 -11.36 -23.30 34.90
C GLY A 225 -12.69 -23.86 34.36
N ARG A 226 -12.71 -25.07 33.77
CA ARG A 226 -13.96 -25.77 33.36
C ARG A 226 -14.01 -27.20 33.87
N GLU A 227 -15.21 -27.70 34.14
CA GLU A 227 -15.43 -29.11 34.48
C GLU A 227 -14.91 -30.03 33.38
N LYS A 228 -14.24 -31.11 33.79
CA LYS A 228 -13.75 -32.19 32.92
C LYS A 228 -14.93 -32.64 32.05
N TYR A 229 -14.89 -32.35 30.74
CA TYR A 229 -15.92 -32.69 29.73
C TYR A 229 -17.11 -31.72 29.52
N GLY A 230 -17.15 -30.56 30.18
CA GLY A 230 -18.22 -29.57 29.99
C GLY A 230 -17.91 -28.47 28.97
N SER A 231 -18.82 -28.19 28.03
CA SER A 231 -18.77 -26.96 27.23
C SER A 231 -19.35 -25.80 28.03
N SER A 232 -18.69 -24.63 28.06
CA SER A 232 -19.26 -23.40 28.64
C SER A 232 -20.37 -22.80 27.77
N LYS A 233 -20.59 -23.35 26.56
CA LYS A 233 -21.57 -22.85 25.60
C LYS A 233 -22.98 -23.19 26.07
N GLY A 234 -23.69 -22.17 26.57
CA GLY A 234 -25.08 -22.30 27.01
C GLY A 234 -25.27 -22.38 28.52
N LYS A 235 -24.20 -22.37 29.34
CA LYS A 235 -24.35 -22.12 30.77
C LYS A 235 -24.79 -20.66 30.94
N LYS A 236 -26.04 -20.46 31.35
CA LYS A 236 -26.58 -19.15 31.70
C LYS A 236 -25.87 -18.70 32.98
N VAL A 237 -25.45 -17.44 33.03
CA VAL A 237 -25.05 -16.82 34.29
C VAL A 237 -26.26 -16.88 35.22
N GLU A 238 -26.05 -17.34 36.46
CA GLU A 238 -27.11 -17.41 37.47
C GLU A 238 -27.74 -16.02 37.62
N GLY A 239 -29.06 -15.92 37.42
CA GLY A 239 -29.80 -14.65 37.41
C GLY A 239 -30.09 -14.02 36.04
N ALA A 240 -29.57 -14.56 34.93
CA ALA A 240 -29.85 -14.01 33.59
C ALA A 240 -31.24 -14.39 33.06
N SER A 241 -32.05 -13.40 32.68
CA SER A 241 -33.34 -13.63 32.03
C SER A 241 -33.19 -14.16 30.59
N THR A 242 -34.18 -14.92 30.11
CA THR A 242 -34.20 -15.44 28.73
C THR A 242 -34.34 -14.30 27.72
N THR A 243 -33.71 -14.43 26.56
CA THR A 243 -33.82 -13.42 25.50
C THR A 243 -35.26 -13.34 24.99
N ASN A 244 -35.68 -12.16 24.49
CA ASN A 244 -37.01 -11.99 23.88
C ASN A 244 -37.28 -13.00 22.74
N LYS A 245 -36.22 -13.48 22.08
CA LYS A 245 -36.27 -14.51 21.05
C LYS A 245 -36.58 -15.90 21.61
N GLU A 246 -35.99 -16.26 22.74
CA GLU A 246 -36.31 -17.51 23.46
C GLU A 246 -37.72 -17.44 24.07
N LYS A 247 -38.07 -16.32 24.70
CA LYS A 247 -39.43 -16.06 25.18
C LYS A 247 -40.47 -16.14 24.05
N ALA A 248 -40.12 -15.75 22.82
CA ALA A 248 -41.02 -15.86 21.68
C ALA A 248 -41.16 -17.30 21.14
N ARG A 249 -40.14 -18.14 21.29
CA ARG A 249 -40.16 -19.57 20.90
C ARG A 249 -40.96 -20.43 21.88
N ASN A 250 -40.89 -20.10 23.16
CA ASN A 250 -41.54 -20.86 24.23
C ASN A 250 -42.99 -20.42 24.50
N LYS A 251 -43.59 -19.60 23.64
CA LYS A 251 -45.02 -19.24 23.76
C LYS A 251 -45.88 -20.42 23.31
N ALA A 252 -46.99 -20.64 24.04
CA ALA A 252 -47.97 -21.65 23.69
C ALA A 252 -48.44 -21.50 22.23
N PHE A 253 -48.58 -22.63 21.55
CA PHE A 253 -48.84 -22.69 20.11
C PHE A 253 -50.11 -21.91 19.69
N MET A 254 -51.19 -21.99 20.46
CA MET A 254 -52.45 -21.27 20.21
C MET A 254 -52.29 -19.74 20.23
N MET A 255 -51.30 -19.23 20.95
CA MET A 255 -50.96 -17.80 20.97
C MET A 255 -50.00 -17.42 19.83
N VAL A 256 -49.24 -18.38 19.30
CA VAL A 256 -48.27 -18.17 18.21
C VAL A 256 -48.94 -18.24 16.84
N ILE A 257 -49.92 -19.13 16.68
CA ILE A 257 -50.58 -19.40 15.39
C ILE A 257 -51.27 -18.15 14.80
N HIS A 258 -51.87 -17.32 15.65
CA HIS A 258 -52.57 -16.09 15.24
C HIS A 258 -51.65 -14.88 15.06
N LYS A 259 -50.35 -14.99 15.34
CA LYS A 259 -49.44 -13.85 15.18
C LYS A 259 -49.28 -13.48 13.72
N LYS A 260 -49.34 -12.18 13.44
CA LYS A 260 -49.10 -11.59 12.11
C LYS A 260 -47.81 -12.12 11.47
N ASN A 261 -46.71 -12.22 12.23
CA ASN A 261 -45.42 -12.71 11.72
C ASN A 261 -45.40 -14.19 11.31
N VAL A 262 -46.35 -15.00 11.80
CA VAL A 262 -46.48 -16.43 11.46
C VAL A 262 -47.44 -16.58 10.27
N LEU A 263 -48.60 -15.92 10.34
CA LEU A 263 -49.58 -15.91 9.25
C LEU A 263 -49.03 -15.29 7.95
N HIS A 264 -48.28 -14.19 8.08
CA HIS A 264 -47.72 -13.47 6.94
C HIS A 264 -46.74 -14.32 6.15
N LYS A 265 -45.96 -15.20 6.79
CA LYS A 265 -45.01 -16.09 6.09
C LYS A 265 -45.68 -17.01 5.06
N LYS A 266 -46.91 -17.48 5.34
CA LYS A 266 -47.68 -18.30 4.40
C LYS A 266 -48.23 -17.45 3.24
N LYS A 267 -48.52 -16.17 3.49
CA LYS A 267 -49.12 -15.23 2.53
C LYS A 267 -48.08 -14.45 1.70
N MET A 268 -46.78 -14.56 1.99
CA MET A 268 -45.73 -13.82 1.29
C MET A 268 -45.56 -14.27 -0.16
N SER A 269 -45.45 -13.29 -1.07
CA SER A 269 -45.15 -13.52 -2.47
C SER A 269 -43.70 -14.01 -2.68
N LEU A 270 -43.41 -14.63 -3.82
CA LEU A 270 -42.04 -15.06 -4.16
C LEU A 270 -41.07 -13.88 -4.20
N ARG A 271 -41.51 -12.72 -4.71
CA ARG A 271 -40.72 -11.49 -4.75
C ARG A 271 -40.37 -10.98 -3.35
N GLU A 272 -41.32 -10.99 -2.41
CA GLU A 272 -41.08 -10.61 -1.02
C GLU A 272 -40.11 -11.58 -0.33
N LYS A 273 -40.24 -12.89 -0.58
CA LYS A 273 -39.30 -13.89 -0.06
C LYS A 273 -37.88 -13.66 -0.59
N GLN A 274 -37.74 -13.31 -1.87
CA GLN A 274 -36.46 -12.97 -2.48
C GLN A 274 -35.84 -11.72 -1.83
N ILE A 275 -36.61 -10.63 -1.67
CA ILE A 275 -36.16 -9.39 -1.01
C ILE A 275 -35.75 -9.66 0.44
N GLN A 276 -36.51 -10.48 1.18
CA GLN A 276 -36.16 -10.83 2.55
C GLN A 276 -34.85 -11.64 2.62
N LEU A 277 -34.64 -12.55 1.68
CA LEU A 277 -33.41 -13.34 1.58
C LEU A 277 -32.20 -12.47 1.25
N THR A 278 -32.31 -11.57 0.27
CA THR A 278 -31.22 -10.65 -0.08
C THR A 278 -30.87 -9.73 1.09
N ASN A 279 -31.87 -9.16 1.77
CA ASN A 279 -31.67 -8.32 2.95
C ASN A 279 -30.98 -9.10 4.09
N ARG A 280 -31.37 -10.36 4.34
CA ARG A 280 -30.72 -11.21 5.33
C ARG A 280 -29.26 -11.50 4.99
N VAL A 281 -28.95 -11.80 3.72
CA VAL A 281 -27.57 -12.05 3.25
C VAL A 281 -26.73 -10.78 3.38
N ASN A 282 -27.28 -9.62 3.00
CA ASN A 282 -26.61 -8.34 3.11
C ASN A 282 -26.31 -7.97 4.57
N ASN A 283 -27.26 -8.15 5.48
CA ASN A 283 -27.04 -7.90 6.91
C ASN A 283 -25.98 -8.83 7.50
N LYS A 284 -25.96 -10.11 7.11
CA LYS A 284 -24.91 -11.07 7.53
C LYS A 284 -23.53 -10.70 6.96
N ARG A 285 -23.48 -10.15 5.75
CA ARG A 285 -22.22 -9.65 5.15
C ARG A 285 -21.73 -8.40 5.89
N LYS A 286 -22.62 -7.46 6.23
CA LYS A 286 -22.29 -6.25 7.00
C LYS A 286 -21.79 -6.58 8.40
N SER A 287 -22.43 -7.51 9.11
CA SER A 287 -22.01 -7.91 10.46
C SER A 287 -20.71 -8.70 10.52
N ARG A 288 -20.19 -9.19 9.39
CA ARG A 288 -18.88 -9.86 9.29
C ARG A 288 -17.76 -8.91 8.90
N LYS A 289 -18.11 -7.69 8.45
CA LYS A 289 -17.17 -6.64 8.05
C LYS A 289 -16.86 -5.66 9.20
N LYS A 290 -17.80 -5.49 10.13
CA LYS A 290 -17.52 -5.02 11.49
C LYS A 290 -16.92 -6.17 12.30
#